data_AF-A0A2X3JGR4-F1
#
_entry.id   AF-A0A2X3JGR4-F1
#
_cell.length_a   1.000
_cell.length_b   1.000
_cell.length_c   1.000
_cell.angle_alpha   90.00
_cell.angle_beta   90.00
_cell.angle_gamma   90.00
#
_symmetry.space_group_name_H-M   'P 1'
#
loop_
_entity.id
_entity.type
_entity.pdbx_description
1 polymer ?
#
loop_
_entity_poly.entity_id
_entity_poly.type
_entity_poly.pdbx_seq_one_letter_code
_entity_poly.pdbx_strand_id
1 'polypeptide(L)'
;MTYPSYQRLVQYKTDGDKGSTDVESDLASSWKASDDQKEWTFTLKDNAKFADGTPVTAEAVKLSFERLLKIGQGQQKHFPKI
;
A
#
# COMPACT_ATOMS: atom_id res chain seq x y z
N MET A 1 -21.33 5.70 -3.55
CA MET A 1 -20.41 5.92 -2.42
C MET A 1 -19.11 5.19 -2.72
N THR A 2 -18.06 5.91 -3.10
CA THR A 2 -16.70 5.36 -3.12
C THR A 2 -15.84 6.45 -2.51
N TYR A 3 -15.17 6.14 -1.39
CA TYR A 3 -14.27 7.06 -0.70
C TYR A 3 -12.85 6.81 -1.23
N PRO A 4 -12.35 7.46 -2.30
CA PRO A 4 -10.91 7.43 -2.57
C PRO A 4 -10.22 8.50 -1.71
N SER A 5 -10.57 8.58 -0.42
CA SER A 5 -9.87 9.49 0.51
C SER A 5 -8.47 8.99 0.83
N TYR A 6 -8.17 7.73 0.49
CA TYR A 6 -6.90 7.06 0.73
C TYR A 6 -6.42 6.35 -0.54
N GLN A 7 -5.12 6.45 -0.79
CA GLN A 7 -4.41 5.68 -1.81
C GLN A 7 -3.73 4.47 -1.17
N ARG A 8 -3.57 3.39 -1.94
CA ARG A 8 -2.81 2.20 -1.56
C ARG A 8 -1.42 2.28 -2.18
N LEU A 9 -0.51 1.40 -1.77
CA LEU A 9 0.78 1.26 -2.47
C LEU A 9 0.56 0.84 -3.92
N VAL A 10 -0.34 -0.11 -4.14
CA VAL A 10 -0.70 -0.63 -5.46
C VAL A 10 -2.21 -0.80 -5.57
N GLN A 11 -2.71 -0.84 -6.80
CA GLN A 11 -4.11 -1.11 -7.10
C GLN A 11 -4.27 -2.17 -8.18
N TYR A 12 -5.48 -2.70 -8.30
CA TYR A 12 -5.82 -3.59 -9.41
C TYR A 12 -6.13 -2.74 -10.63
N LYS A 13 -5.56 -3.14 -11.76
CA LYS A 13 -5.83 -2.50 -13.05
C LYS A 13 -7.31 -2.67 -13.39
N THR A 14 -7.89 -1.60 -13.90
CA THR A 14 -9.25 -1.61 -14.45
C THR A 14 -9.16 -1.33 -15.95
N ASP A 15 -9.75 -2.21 -16.77
CA ASP A 15 -9.81 -2.04 -18.23
C ASP A 15 -11.28 -1.78 -18.62
N GLY A 16 -11.62 -0.50 -18.80
CA GLY A 16 -13.01 -0.06 -18.93
C GLY A 16 -13.82 -0.33 -17.65
N ASP A 17 -14.91 -1.10 -17.77
CA ASP A 17 -15.76 -1.50 -16.64
C ASP A 17 -15.37 -2.87 -16.04
N LYS A 18 -14.29 -3.49 -16.53
CA LYS A 18 -13.85 -4.83 -16.10
C LYS A 18 -12.65 -4.70 -15.16
N GLY A 19 -12.77 -5.28 -13.96
CA GLY A 19 -11.63 -5.45 -13.06
C GLY A 19 -10.67 -6.53 -13.58
N SER A 20 -9.36 -6.29 -13.48
CA SER A 20 -8.31 -7.28 -13.71
C SER A 20 -7.69 -7.75 -12.39
N THR A 21 -7.04 -8.91 -12.41
CA THR A 21 -6.12 -9.33 -11.33
C THR A 21 -4.72 -8.75 -11.49
N ASP A 22 -4.45 -8.07 -12.60
CA ASP A 22 -3.19 -7.37 -12.83
C ASP A 22 -3.03 -6.21 -11.85
N VAL A 23 -1.82 -6.05 -11.34
CA VAL A 23 -1.48 -5.01 -10.37
C VAL A 23 -0.79 -3.85 -11.08
N GLU A 24 -1.20 -2.62 -10.76
CA GLU A 24 -0.61 -1.39 -11.27
C GLU A 24 -0.26 -0.40 -10.13
N SER A 25 0.55 0.61 -10.47
CA SER A 25 1.01 1.62 -9.52
C SER A 25 -0.13 2.50 -9.00
N ASP A 26 -0.19 2.68 -7.68
CA ASP A 26 -0.98 3.74 -7.05
C ASP A 26 -0.01 4.72 -6.35
N LEU A 27 0.20 4.66 -5.03
CA LEU A 27 1.20 5.48 -4.34
C LEU A 27 2.66 5.08 -4.65
N ALA A 28 2.92 3.78 -4.88
CA ALA A 28 4.24 3.28 -5.21
C ALA A 28 4.50 3.42 -6.72
N SER A 29 5.66 3.95 -7.10
CA SER A 29 6.12 4.05 -8.49
C SER A 29 6.67 2.73 -9.02
N SER A 30 7.26 1.90 -8.16
CA SER A 30 7.75 0.56 -8.48
C SER A 30 7.83 -0.30 -7.23
N TRP A 31 7.93 -1.61 -7.41
CA TRP A 31 8.17 -2.56 -6.33
C TRP A 31 8.92 -3.80 -6.82
N LYS A 32 9.63 -4.45 -5.91
CA LYS A 32 10.38 -5.68 -6.17
C LYS A 32 10.23 -6.64 -5.00
N ALA A 33 10.04 -7.92 -5.31
CA ALA A 33 10.09 -9.01 -4.34
C ALA A 33 11.50 -9.62 -4.28
N SER A 34 11.90 -10.13 -3.11
CA SER A 34 13.04 -11.04 -2.97
C SER A 34 12.76 -12.38 -3.68
N ASP A 35 13.82 -13.15 -3.93
CA ASP A 35 13.71 -14.44 -4.62
C ASP A 35 12.80 -15.42 -3.87
N ASP A 36 12.76 -15.34 -2.54
CA ASP A 36 11.89 -16.16 -1.68
C ASP A 36 10.52 -15.53 -1.39
N GLN A 37 10.25 -14.35 -1.96
CA GLN A 37 9.01 -13.57 -1.84
C GLN A 37 8.62 -13.15 -0.42
N LYS A 38 9.56 -13.22 0.54
CA LYS A 38 9.33 -12.82 1.93
C LYS A 38 9.63 -11.35 2.19
N GLU A 39 10.39 -10.71 1.32
CA GLU A 39 10.70 -9.29 1.40
C GLU A 39 10.20 -8.56 0.15
N TRP A 40 9.53 -7.44 0.37
CA TRP A 40 9.01 -6.58 -0.69
C TRP A 40 9.51 -5.17 -0.47
N THR A 41 10.20 -4.62 -1.47
CA THR A 41 10.67 -3.23 -1.47
C THR A 41 9.78 -2.41 -2.38
N PHE A 42 9.23 -1.31 -1.87
CA PHE A 42 8.38 -0.37 -2.62
C PHE A 42 9.08 0.98 -2.72
N THR A 43 9.11 1.55 -3.92
CA THR A 43 9.57 2.93 -4.16
C THR A 43 8.35 3.83 -4.25
N LEU A 44 8.29 4.91 -3.46
CA LEU A 44 7.19 5.87 -3.49
C LEU A 44 7.34 6.88 -4.62
N LYS A 45 6.25 7.51 -5.04
CA LYS A 45 6.29 8.65 -5.97
C LYS A 45 6.89 9.89 -5.28
N ASP A 46 7.84 10.55 -5.93
CA ASP A 46 8.65 11.65 -5.35
C ASP A 46 7.84 12.88 -4.89
N ASN A 47 6.64 13.07 -5.43
CA ASN A 47 5.80 14.24 -5.19
C ASN A 47 4.47 13.90 -4.48
N ALA A 48 4.36 12.72 -3.88
CA ALA A 48 3.18 12.33 -3.13
C ALA A 48 2.99 13.23 -1.90
N LYS A 49 1.77 13.77 -1.73
CA LYS A 49 1.39 14.65 -0.63
C LYS A 49 0.05 14.25 -0.05
N PHE A 50 -0.10 14.42 1.26
CA PHE A 50 -1.40 14.34 1.91
C PHE A 50 -2.26 15.56 1.53
N ALA A 51 -3.56 15.50 1.86
CA ALA A 51 -4.51 16.56 1.53
C ALA A 51 -4.18 17.91 2.19
N ASP A 52 -3.43 17.91 3.30
CA ASP A 52 -2.93 19.12 3.97
C ASP A 52 -1.63 19.67 3.37
N GLY A 53 -1.09 19.01 2.33
CA GLY A 53 0.13 19.40 1.65
C GLY A 53 1.42 18.83 2.25
N THR A 54 1.36 18.13 3.38
CA THR A 54 2.54 17.45 3.95
C THR A 54 3.02 16.32 3.03
N PRO A 55 4.33 16.07 2.90
CA PRO A 55 4.84 15.01 2.03
C PRO A 55 4.50 13.63 2.57
N VAL A 56 4.21 12.69 1.67
CA VAL A 56 4.07 11.27 2.02
C VAL A 56 5.45 10.63 2.04
N THR A 57 5.84 10.07 3.19
CA THR A 57 7.14 9.42 3.37
C THR A 57 7.00 7.93 3.67
N ALA A 58 8.11 7.19 3.56
CA ALA A 58 8.15 5.76 3.92
C ALA A 58 7.79 5.52 5.40
N GLU A 59 8.11 6.46 6.28
CA GLU A 59 7.75 6.41 7.71
C GLU A 59 6.23 6.48 7.89
N ALA A 60 5.53 7.34 7.14
CA ALA A 60 4.07 7.44 7.20
C ALA A 60 3.39 6.14 6.71
N VAL A 61 3.95 5.52 5.68
CA VAL A 61 3.51 4.20 5.20
C VAL A 61 3.74 3.14 6.28
N LYS A 62 4.93 3.09 6.88
CA LYS A 62 5.28 2.16 7.96
C LYS A 62 4.31 2.28 9.15
N LEU A 63 4.00 3.50 9.58
CA LEU A 63 3.04 3.75 10.66
C LEU A 63 1.65 3.18 10.36
N SER A 64 1.23 3.17 9.09
CA SER A 64 -0.05 2.58 8.69
C SER A 64 -0.07 1.06 8.88
N PHE A 65 1.02 0.37 8.55
CA PHE A 65 1.18 -1.07 8.81
C PHE A 65 1.29 -1.37 10.30
N GLU A 66 2.09 -0.60 11.04
CA GLU A 66 2.21 -0.77 12.50
C GLU A 66 0.86 -0.57 13.20
N ARG A 67 0.07 0.41 12.76
CA ARG A 67 -1.28 0.64 13.27
C ARG A 67 -2.18 -0.57 12.98
N LEU A 68 -2.15 -1.11 11.77
CA LEU A 68 -2.90 -2.31 11.41
C LEU A 68 -2.53 -3.50 12.32
N LEU A 69 -1.24 -3.69 12.61
CA LEU A 69 -0.75 -4.73 13.51
C LEU A 69 -1.17 -4.47 14.97
N LYS A 70 -1.20 -3.22 15.43
CA LYS A 70 -1.58 -2.86 16.81
C LYS A 70 -3.08 -2.92 17.09
N ILE A 71 -3.93 -2.67 16.10
CA ILE A 71 -5.40 -2.63 16.27
C ILE A 71 -5.96 -3.98 16.76
N GLY A 72 -5.24 -5.10 16.57
CA GLY A 72 -5.64 -6.37 17.19
C GLY A 72 -6.92 -6.99 16.63
N GLN A 73 -7.49 -6.42 15.54
CA GLN A 73 -8.72 -6.88 14.89
C GLN A 73 -8.50 -6.98 13.38
N GLY A 74 -9.00 -8.06 12.77
CA GLY A 74 -8.91 -8.35 11.33
C GLY A 74 -7.88 -9.42 10.96
N GLN A 75 -7.18 -9.23 9.82
CA GLN A 75 -6.24 -10.17 9.18
C GLN A 75 -4.99 -10.53 10.01
N GLN A 76 -4.83 -9.98 11.22
CA GLN A 76 -3.69 -10.24 12.09
C GLN A 76 -3.50 -11.73 12.43
N LYS A 77 -4.57 -12.54 12.39
CA LYS A 77 -4.49 -14.00 12.61
C LYS A 77 -3.54 -14.72 11.65
N HIS A 78 -3.22 -14.14 10.50
CA HIS A 78 -2.35 -14.74 9.48
C HIS A 78 -0.91 -14.20 9.51
N PHE A 79 -0.61 -13.20 10.34
CA PHE A 79 0.76 -12.68 10.47
C PHE A 79 1.52 -13.45 11.56
N PRO A 80 2.75 -13.93 11.27
CA PRO A 80 3.57 -14.57 12.28
C PRO A 80 3.85 -13.56 13.39
N LYS A 81 3.65 -13.99 14.64
CA LYS A 81 4.12 -13.24 15.79
C LYS A 81 5.64 -13.31 15.81
N ILE A 82 6.28 -12.14 15.85
CA ILE A 82 7.71 -11.98 16.08
C ILE A 82 7.96 -12.15 17.57
#